data_AF-A0A9W8R216-F1
#
_entry.id   AF-A0A9W8R216-F1
#
_cell.length_a   1.000
_cell.length_b   1.000
_cell.length_c   1.000
_cell.angle_alpha   90.00
_cell.angle_beta   90.00
_cell.angle_gamma   90.00
#
_symmetry.space_group_name_H-M   'P 1'
#
loop_
_entity.id
_entity.type
_entity.pdbx_description
1 polymer ?
#
loop_
_entity_poly.entity_id
_entity_poly.type
_entity_poly.pdbx_seq_one_letter_code
_entity_poly.pdbx_strand_id
1 'polypeptide(L)' 'MPTRLSKTRKHRGHVSAGKGRIGKHRKHPGGRGLAGGQHHHRTNMDKVRRPDDEIRQRGWNG' A
#
# COMPACT_ATOMS: atom_id res chain seq x y z
N MET A 1 7.54 -20.02 9.63
CA MET A 1 6.08 -20.10 9.88
C MET A 1 5.48 -21.29 9.13
N PRO A 2 4.66 -22.14 9.78
CA PRO A 2 4.04 -23.28 9.11
C PRO A 2 3.03 -22.82 8.06
N THR A 3 3.08 -23.43 6.87
CA THR A 3 2.24 -23.06 5.71
C THR A 3 0.75 -23.34 5.91
N ARG A 4 0.38 -24.17 6.90
CA ARG A 4 -1.00 -24.56 7.23
C ARG A 4 -1.86 -23.38 7.69
N LEU A 5 -1.27 -22.38 8.33
CA LEU A 5 -1.99 -21.19 8.82
C LEU A 5 -2.10 -20.09 7.76
N SER A 6 -1.51 -20.27 6.58
CA SER A 6 -1.54 -19.26 5.52
C SER A 6 -2.94 -19.13 4.90
N LYS A 7 -3.37 -17.88 4.66
CA LYS A 7 -4.65 -17.57 4.01
C LYS A 7 -4.76 -18.22 2.62
N THR A 8 -3.62 -18.41 1.95
CA THR A 8 -3.49 -19.07 0.64
C THR A 8 -4.09 -20.48 0.62
N ARG A 9 -3.99 -21.26 1.71
CA ARG A 9 -4.58 -22.60 1.78
C ARG A 9 -6.10 -22.57 1.72
N LYS A 10 -6.72 -21.60 2.40
CA LYS A 10 -8.18 -21.38 2.41
C LYS A 10 -8.71 -20.80 1.08
N HIS A 11 -7.82 -20.37 0.19
CA HIS A 11 -8.19 -19.81 -1.11
C HIS A 11 -8.13 -20.83 -2.26
N ARG A 12 -7.69 -22.07 -2.01
CA ARG A 12 -7.73 -23.14 -3.02
C ARG A 12 -9.20 -23.46 -3.34
N GLY A 13 -9.54 -23.57 -4.62
CA GLY A 13 -10.92 -23.70 -5.10
C GLY A 13 -11.65 -22.38 -5.31
N HIS A 14 -11.11 -21.24 -4.86
CA HIS A 14 -11.71 -19.93 -5.16
C HIS A 14 -11.21 -19.40 -6.50
N VAL A 15 -12.14 -19.02 -7.38
CA VAL A 15 -11.87 -18.58 -8.77
C VAL A 15 -10.86 -17.43 -8.86
N SER A 16 -10.89 -16.47 -7.94
CA SER A 16 -10.01 -15.27 -7.97
C SER A 16 -9.04 -15.19 -6.80
N ALA A 17 -8.92 -16.26 -6.01
CA ALA A 17 -8.13 -16.33 -4.78
C ALA A 17 -8.41 -15.18 -3.78
N GLY A 18 -9.56 -14.49 -3.88
CA GLY A 18 -9.97 -13.38 -3.01
C GLY A 18 -9.72 -11.95 -3.52
N LYS A 19 -9.49 -11.72 -4.83
CA LYS A 19 -9.03 -10.41 -5.36
C LYS A 19 -9.95 -9.79 -6.41
N GLY A 20 -11.23 -10.13 -6.27
CA GLY A 20 -12.29 -9.70 -7.16
C GLY A 20 -12.20 -10.36 -8.54
N ARG A 21 -13.34 -10.45 -9.22
CA ARG A 21 -13.40 -11.01 -10.59
C ARG A 21 -12.91 -10.01 -11.63
N ILE A 22 -13.27 -8.74 -11.44
CA ILE A 22 -13.05 -7.66 -12.42
C ILE A 22 -11.70 -6.97 -12.19
N GLY A 23 -11.41 -6.54 -10.96
CA GLY A 23 -10.19 -5.80 -10.64
C GLY A 23 -8.90 -6.59 -10.86
N LYS A 24 -8.92 -7.89 -10.53
CA LYS A 24 -7.82 -8.86 -10.66
C LYS A 24 -6.53 -8.43 -9.94
N HIS A 25 -5.60 -9.36 -9.76
CA HIS A 25 -4.27 -9.03 -9.27
C HIS A 25 -3.38 -8.52 -10.40
N ARG A 26 -3.26 -7.20 -10.49
CA ARG A 26 -2.31 -6.55 -11.40
C ARG A 26 -0.97 -6.33 -10.69
N LYS A 27 0.12 -6.33 -11.47
CA LYS A 27 1.48 -6.29 -10.91
C LYS A 27 1.78 -4.99 -10.18
N HIS A 28 1.56 -3.83 -10.80
CA HIS A 28 1.80 -2.50 -10.20
C HIS A 28 0.85 -1.45 -10.79
N PRO A 29 -0.40 -1.31 -10.30
CA PRO A 29 -1.39 -0.43 -10.92
C PRO A 29 -1.14 1.08 -10.69
N GLY A 30 -0.34 1.47 -9.70
CA GLY A 30 -0.05 2.89 -9.38
C GLY A 30 1.44 3.26 -9.36
N GLY A 31 2.30 2.38 -9.90
CA GLY A 31 3.75 2.47 -9.78
C GLY A 31 4.32 1.58 -8.68
N ARG A 32 5.62 1.75 -8.39
CA ARG A 32 6.37 0.98 -7.37
C ARG A 32 6.80 1.89 -6.23
N GLY A 33 6.88 1.36 -5.01
CA GLY A 33 7.31 2.14 -3.84
C GLY A 33 6.44 3.37 -3.60
N LEU A 34 7.07 4.53 -3.37
CA LEU A 34 6.40 5.81 -3.10
C LEU A 34 6.16 6.68 -4.36
N ALA A 35 6.22 6.07 -5.56
CA ALA A 35 5.98 6.78 -6.81
C ALA A 35 4.60 7.46 -6.83
N GLY A 36 4.52 8.65 -7.42
CA GLY A 36 3.26 9.41 -7.53
C GLY A 36 2.83 10.17 -6.27
N GLY A 37 3.68 10.24 -5.24
CA GLY A 37 3.36 10.83 -3.93
C GLY A 37 2.82 12.27 -3.95
N GLN A 38 3.16 13.08 -4.95
CA GLN A 38 2.63 14.44 -5.11
C GLN A 38 1.59 14.57 -6.24
N HIS A 39 1.43 13.52 -7.04
CA HIS A 39 0.52 13.48 -8.19
C HIS A 39 -0.74 12.68 -7.80
N HIS A 40 -0.84 11.43 -8.24
CA HIS A 40 -2.00 10.57 -8.00
C HIS A 40 -2.04 9.87 -6.64
N HIS A 41 -0.98 9.95 -5.81
CA HIS A 41 -0.97 9.44 -4.43
C HIS A 41 -0.94 10.56 -3.36
N ARG A 42 -1.16 11.82 -3.76
CA ARG A 42 -1.10 13.00 -2.87
C ARG A 42 -1.98 12.87 -1.64
N THR A 43 -3.23 12.48 -1.81
CA THR A 43 -4.19 12.32 -0.70
C THR A 43 -3.73 11.32 0.35
N ASN A 44 -3.10 10.21 -0.06
CA ASN A 44 -2.58 9.21 0.87
C ASN A 44 -1.34 9.73 1.62
N MET A 45 -0.48 10.49 0.94
CA MET A 45 0.70 11.10 1.56
C MET A 45 0.33 12.19 2.56
N ASP A 46 -0.62 13.05 2.20
CA ASP A 46 -1.06 14.13 3.07
C ASP A 46 -1.76 13.58 4.32
N LYS A 47 -2.56 12.51 4.19
CA LYS A 47 -3.27 11.91 5.33
C LYS A 47 -2.37 11.14 6.29
N VAL A 48 -1.33 10.46 5.78
CA VAL A 48 -0.53 9.52 6.58
C VAL A 48 0.76 10.15 7.11
N ARG A 49 1.32 11.15 6.43
CA ARG A 49 2.68 11.64 6.72
C ARG A 49 2.75 13.12 7.17
N ARG A 50 1.68 13.91 6.99
CA ARG A 50 1.73 15.35 7.29
C ARG A 50 1.38 15.82 8.71
N PRO A 51 0.79 15.04 9.65
CA PRO A 51 0.58 15.59 10.99
C PRO A 51 1.88 15.95 11.74
N ASP A 52 2.99 15.28 11.43
CA ASP A 52 4.21 15.24 12.26
C ASP A 52 5.52 15.61 11.51
N ASP A 53 5.57 15.52 10.18
CA ASP A 53 6.77 15.87 9.40
C ASP A 53 7.05 17.39 9.32
N GLU A 54 6.07 18.24 9.59
CA GLU A 54 6.26 19.71 9.59
C GLU A 54 6.98 20.22 10.85
N ILE A 55 6.95 19.43 11.94
CA ILE A 55 7.68 19.70 13.18
C ILE A 55 9.16 19.29 13.03
N ARG A 56 9.45 18.26 12.23
CA ARG A 56 10.81 17.70 12.12
C ARG A 56 11.74 18.47 11.19
N GLN A 57 11.21 19.27 10.25
CA GLN A 57 12.01 20.09 9.33
C GLN A 57 12.31 21.51 9.86
N ARG A 58 11.70 21.92 10.98
CA ARG A 58 11.89 23.25 11.59
C ARG A 58 12.70 23.25 12.89
N GLY A 59 13.52 22.23 13.13
CA GLY A 59 14.29 22.12 14.37
C GLY A 59 15.61 21.39 14.18
N TRP A 60 16.59 22.08 13.57
CA TRP A 60 18.05 21.91 13.70
C TRP A 60 18.72 22.60 12.51
N ASN A 61 18.71 23.93 12.53
CA ASN A 61 19.65 24.79 11.81
C ASN A 61 19.73 26.06 12.65
N GLY A 62 20.67 26.05 13.59
CA GLY A 62 20.94 27.06 14.60
C GLY A 62 22.04 26.54 15.50
#